data_AF-A7GW63-F1
#
_entry.id   AF-A7GW63-F1
#
_cell.length_a   1.000
_cell.length_b   1.000
_cell.length_c   1.000
_cell.angle_alpha   90.00
_cell.angle_beta   90.00
_cell.angle_gamma   90.00
#
_symmetry.space_group_name_H-M   'P 1'
#
loop_
_entity.id
_entity.type
_entity.pdbx_description
1 polymer ?
#
loop_
_entity_poly.entity_id
_entity_poly.type
_entity_poly.pdbx_seq_one_letter_code
_entity_poly.pdbx_strand_id
1 'polypeptide(L)'
;MSEGLFFIIETFIKAVVILAVIACLAGLATYAERKVLAYMQRRIGPDMVGPVGVLQIVADMIKLFTKEDIVPANANRFIFLIAPLISAIAAFAALAPIPFLPEFELFGHTIRPILADINVGVLYVMGVASVCVFSPLMAGLASYNKFALIAAARAVMGLISFEVVSGLALLSVIMITGSLSLIDINNYQKGIFGWFVFKQPLAFVLFLMASFVECNRTPFCLTENETEIVAGYGTEYSGMRWAMFFIGEYANMIASSIVITLIFLGGFNSFWFVPGGLMMIFKASCVFFFFLWTRAAWPHLRPDQLMALCWKILLPLALVNVLITGIALI
;
A
#
# COMPACT_ATOMS: atom_id res chain seq x y z
N MET A 1 -4.62 27.30 -26.12
CA MET A 1 -3.45 26.46 -25.80
C MET A 1 -3.40 25.32 -26.81
N SER A 2 -2.22 24.90 -27.28
CA SER A 2 -2.15 23.66 -28.05
C SER A 2 -2.67 22.51 -27.18
N GLU A 3 -3.41 21.56 -27.76
CA GLU A 3 -3.98 20.43 -27.02
C GLU A 3 -2.91 19.71 -26.19
N GLY A 4 -1.69 19.54 -26.75
CA GLY A 4 -0.56 18.97 -26.03
C GLY A 4 -0.13 19.75 -24.77
N LEU A 5 -0.10 21.09 -24.81
CA LEU A 5 0.23 21.89 -23.64
C LEU A 5 -0.86 21.75 -22.55
N PHE A 6 -2.13 21.67 -22.97
CA PHE A 6 -3.24 21.42 -22.05
C PHE A 6 -3.09 20.07 -21.34
N PHE A 7 -2.85 18.99 -22.09
CA PHE A 7 -2.64 17.66 -21.51
C PHE A 7 -1.45 17.61 -20.55
N ILE A 8 -0.32 18.26 -20.88
CA ILE A 8 0.86 18.33 -20.01
C ILE A 8 0.54 19.06 -18.71
N ILE A 9 -0.10 20.23 -18.80
CA ILE A 9 -0.47 21.04 -17.63
C ILE A 9 -1.49 20.30 -16.77
N GLU A 10 -2.51 19.69 -17.37
CA GLU A 10 -3.51 18.89 -16.67
C GLU A 10 -2.87 17.72 -15.92
N THR A 11 -1.97 16.98 -16.58
CA THR A 11 -1.26 15.84 -15.97
C THR A 11 -0.37 16.30 -14.82
N PHE A 12 0.35 17.42 -14.98
CA PHE A 12 1.18 17.97 -13.92
C PHE A 12 0.35 18.41 -12.71
N ILE A 13 -0.77 19.11 -12.94
CA ILE A 13 -1.69 19.51 -11.86
C ILE A 13 -2.25 18.27 -11.16
N LYS A 14 -2.71 17.26 -11.90
CA LYS A 14 -3.20 15.99 -11.33
C LYS A 14 -2.12 15.32 -10.47
N ALA A 15 -0.88 15.23 -10.96
CA ALA A 15 0.22 14.63 -10.22
C ALA A 15 0.50 15.35 -8.90
N VAL A 16 0.57 16.69 -8.93
CA VAL A 16 0.81 17.51 -7.73
C VAL A 16 -0.34 17.36 -6.74
N VAL A 17 -1.59 17.38 -7.21
CA VAL A 17 -2.77 17.21 -6.34
C VAL A 17 -2.80 15.83 -5.71
N ILE A 18 -2.58 14.75 -6.48
CA ILE A 18 -2.55 13.38 -5.95
C ILE A 18 -1.43 13.23 -4.91
N LEU A 19 -0.23 13.71 -5.21
CA LEU A 19 0.91 13.65 -4.28
C LEU A 19 0.62 14.42 -2.98
N ALA A 20 0.08 15.64 -3.08
CA ALA A 20 -0.24 16.46 -1.92
C ALA A 20 -1.35 15.82 -1.06
N VAL A 21 -2.41 15.30 -1.69
CA VAL A 21 -3.53 14.65 -1.00
C VAL A 21 -3.06 13.37 -0.31
N ILE A 22 -2.32 12.50 -1.00
CA ILE A 22 -1.88 11.22 -0.44
C ILE A 22 -0.82 11.43 0.64
N ALA A 23 0.10 12.38 0.48
CA ALA A 23 1.03 12.73 1.54
C ALA A 23 0.32 13.26 2.81
N CYS A 24 -0.73 14.08 2.63
CA CYS A 24 -1.57 14.54 3.74
C CYS A 24 -2.32 13.37 4.39
N LEU A 25 -2.90 12.47 3.59
CA LEU A 25 -3.59 11.27 4.07
C LEU A 25 -2.63 10.30 4.78
N ALA A 26 -1.38 10.17 4.34
CA ALA A 26 -0.36 9.38 5.03
C ALA A 26 -0.04 9.98 6.42
N GLY A 27 0.02 11.31 6.54
CA GLY A 27 0.10 11.98 7.84
C GLY A 27 -1.13 11.71 8.72
N LEU A 28 -2.33 11.86 8.16
CA LEU A 28 -3.59 11.56 8.86
C LEU A 28 -3.72 10.08 9.25
N ALA A 29 -3.19 9.17 8.44
CA ALA A 29 -3.15 7.74 8.69
C ALA A 29 -2.38 7.42 9.98
N THR A 30 -1.24 8.06 10.22
CA THR A 30 -0.48 7.88 11.49
C THR A 30 -1.30 8.30 12.71
N TYR A 31 -2.05 9.40 12.59
CA TYR A 31 -2.93 9.89 13.64
C TYR A 31 -4.12 8.95 13.86
N ALA A 32 -4.74 8.49 12.77
CA ALA A 32 -5.84 7.54 12.81
C ALA A 32 -5.42 6.21 13.45
N GLU A 33 -4.25 5.67 13.09
CA GLU A 33 -3.68 4.47 13.70
C GLU A 33 -3.51 4.63 15.21
N ARG A 34 -2.89 5.74 15.67
CA ARG A 34 -2.73 5.99 17.12
C ARG A 34 -4.07 6.00 17.86
N LYS A 35 -5.12 6.56 17.26
CA LYS A 35 -6.46 6.58 17.86
C LYS A 35 -7.15 5.22 17.83
N VAL A 36 -7.15 4.54 16.68
CA VAL A 36 -7.79 3.22 16.53
C VAL A 36 -7.15 2.20 17.48
N LEU A 37 -5.81 2.14 17.52
CA LEU A 37 -5.10 1.24 18.43
C LEU A 37 -5.40 1.57 19.91
N ALA A 38 -5.43 2.86 20.27
CA ALA A 38 -5.77 3.27 21.62
C ALA A 38 -7.19 2.84 22.02
N TYR A 39 -8.19 3.07 21.16
CA TYR A 39 -9.56 2.66 21.41
C TYR A 39 -9.73 1.14 21.52
N MET A 40 -9.04 0.36 20.67
CA MET A 40 -9.03 -1.11 20.77
C MET A 40 -8.42 -1.58 22.10
N GLN A 41 -7.43 -0.87 22.62
CA GLN A 41 -6.78 -1.13 23.91
C GLN A 41 -7.51 -0.49 25.11
N ARG A 42 -8.71 0.07 24.92
CA ARG A 42 -9.47 0.79 25.96
C ARG A 42 -8.70 1.93 26.63
N ARG A 43 -7.83 2.62 25.90
CA ARG A 43 -7.16 3.85 26.33
C ARG A 43 -7.49 5.00 25.39
N ILE A 44 -7.31 6.23 25.86
CA ILE A 44 -7.52 7.42 25.05
C ILE A 44 -6.29 7.61 24.15
N GLY A 45 -6.51 7.85 22.86
CA GLY A 45 -5.45 8.19 21.91
C GLY A 45 -4.90 9.61 22.13
N PRO A 46 -4.12 10.16 21.19
CA PRO A 46 -3.63 11.53 21.29
C PRO A 46 -4.78 12.53 21.49
N ASP A 47 -4.73 13.31 22.57
CA ASP A 47 -5.74 14.32 22.93
C ASP A 47 -5.12 15.65 23.39
N MET A 48 -3.79 15.71 23.56
CA MET A 48 -3.12 16.85 24.19
C MET A 48 -2.77 17.99 23.20
N VAL A 49 -2.42 17.66 21.95
CA VAL A 49 -1.90 18.63 20.98
C VAL A 49 -3.00 19.07 20.01
N GLY A 50 -3.66 20.18 20.33
CA GLY A 50 -4.80 20.72 19.59
C GLY A 50 -6.13 20.03 19.92
N PRO A 51 -7.26 20.50 19.37
CA PRO A 51 -8.55 19.88 19.62
C PRO A 51 -8.54 18.43 19.12
N VAL A 52 -8.77 17.48 20.03
CA VAL A 52 -8.80 16.03 19.74
C VAL A 52 -7.42 15.48 19.32
N GLY A 53 -6.32 16.22 19.50
CA GLY A 53 -4.96 15.76 19.17
C GLY A 53 -4.57 15.88 17.69
N VAL A 54 -5.38 16.53 16.85
CA VAL A 54 -5.14 16.62 15.38
C VAL A 54 -3.85 17.36 15.04
N LEU A 55 -3.44 18.35 15.85
CA LEU A 55 -2.20 19.10 15.64
C LEU A 55 -0.94 18.28 15.94
N GLN A 56 -1.08 17.05 16.44
CA GLN A 56 0.04 16.12 16.60
C GLN A 56 0.77 15.86 15.28
N ILE A 57 0.05 15.78 14.15
CA ILE A 57 0.63 15.55 12.82
C ILE A 57 1.59 16.69 12.46
N VAL A 58 1.20 17.92 12.76
CA VAL A 58 2.02 19.12 12.52
C VAL A 58 3.23 19.14 13.46
N ALA A 59 3.05 18.78 14.73
CA ALA A 59 4.16 18.68 15.68
C ALA A 59 5.18 17.61 15.27
N ASP A 60 4.72 16.44 14.81
CA ASP A 60 5.57 15.36 14.31
C ASP A 60 6.30 15.79 13.03
N MET A 61 5.61 16.49 12.13
CA MET A 61 6.21 17.05 10.91
C MET A 61 7.33 18.04 11.25
N ILE A 62 7.08 19.03 12.10
CA ILE A 62 8.08 20.02 12.53
C ILE A 62 9.27 19.32 13.17
N LYS A 63 9.02 18.35 14.07
CA LYS A 63 10.07 17.55 14.69
C LYS A 63 10.93 16.86 13.63
N LEU A 64 10.33 16.18 12.66
CA LEU A 64 11.08 15.41 11.66
C LEU A 64 11.90 16.29 10.71
N PHE A 65 11.41 17.49 10.37
CA PHE A 65 12.15 18.46 9.56
C PHE A 65 13.27 19.18 10.34
N THR A 66 13.08 19.42 11.63
CA THR A 66 14.07 20.10 12.49
C THR A 66 15.08 19.15 13.12
N LYS A 67 14.79 17.84 13.13
CA LYS A 67 15.68 16.84 13.70
C LYS A 67 16.92 16.67 12.84
N GLU A 68 18.07 16.62 13.50
CA GLU A 68 19.36 16.37 12.87
C GLU A 68 19.32 15.08 12.02
N ASP A 69 19.77 15.21 10.76
CA ASP A 69 19.85 14.14 9.77
C ASP A 69 21.29 13.62 9.67
N ILE A 70 21.61 12.65 10.52
CA ILE A 70 22.92 12.04 10.69
C ILE A 70 23.18 11.04 9.56
N VAL A 71 24.41 11.06 9.02
CA VAL A 71 24.96 10.00 8.16
C VAL A 71 26.08 9.30 8.93
N PRO A 72 25.99 7.98 9.19
CA PRO A 72 27.06 7.26 9.87
C PRO A 72 28.39 7.35 9.08
N ALA A 73 29.51 7.53 9.77
CA ALA A 73 30.82 7.77 9.13
C ALA A 73 31.28 6.62 8.21
N ASN A 74 30.93 5.38 8.55
CA ASN A 74 31.29 4.17 7.79
C ASN A 74 30.22 3.75 6.76
N ALA A 75 29.08 4.45 6.70
CA ALA A 75 28.01 4.14 5.77
C ALA A 75 28.40 4.54 4.33
N ASN A 76 27.89 3.81 3.34
CA ASN A 76 27.98 4.26 1.96
C ASN A 76 27.05 5.47 1.77
N ARG A 77 27.63 6.67 1.76
CA ARG A 77 26.89 7.93 1.71
C ARG A 77 25.88 8.00 0.57
N PHE A 78 26.24 7.61 -0.64
CA PHE A 78 25.34 7.77 -1.79
C PHE A 78 24.11 6.86 -1.68
N ILE A 79 24.32 5.57 -1.37
CA ILE A 79 23.23 4.60 -1.26
C ILE A 79 22.35 4.93 -0.04
N PHE A 80 22.96 5.36 1.07
CA PHE A 80 22.24 5.75 2.28
C PHE A 80 21.31 6.95 2.05
N LEU A 81 21.71 7.92 1.22
CA LEU A 81 20.86 9.07 0.88
C LEU A 81 19.66 8.69 0.00
N ILE A 82 19.85 7.77 -0.94
CA ILE A 82 18.86 7.45 -1.98
C ILE A 82 17.89 6.36 -1.53
N ALA A 83 18.29 5.45 -0.65
CA ALA A 83 17.45 4.32 -0.24
C ALA A 83 16.05 4.75 0.28
N PRO A 84 15.91 5.74 1.18
CA PRO A 84 14.59 6.18 1.64
C PRO A 84 13.77 6.86 0.52
N LEU A 85 14.44 7.56 -0.39
CA LEU A 85 13.81 8.24 -1.51
C LEU A 85 13.17 7.23 -2.48
N ILE A 86 13.82 6.08 -2.70
CA ILE A 86 13.27 5.01 -3.56
C ILE A 86 11.95 4.48 -3.01
N SER A 87 11.82 4.27 -1.69
CA SER A 87 10.56 3.82 -1.09
C SER A 87 9.43 4.81 -1.33
N ALA A 88 9.68 6.09 -1.07
CA ALA A 88 8.68 7.13 -1.30
C ALA A 88 8.30 7.24 -2.79
N ILE A 89 9.29 7.29 -3.70
CA ILE A 89 9.04 7.38 -5.14
C ILE A 89 8.24 6.18 -5.63
N ALA A 90 8.61 4.96 -5.23
CA ALA A 90 7.91 3.75 -5.65
C ALA A 90 6.46 3.73 -5.14
N ALA A 91 6.22 4.09 -3.87
CA ALA A 91 4.87 4.19 -3.33
C ALA A 91 4.01 5.23 -4.06
N PHE A 92 4.56 6.41 -4.37
CA PHE A 92 3.82 7.42 -5.14
C PHE A 92 3.65 7.07 -6.61
N ALA A 93 4.63 6.41 -7.23
CA ALA A 93 4.53 5.96 -8.61
C ALA A 93 3.48 4.86 -8.78
N ALA A 94 3.32 3.96 -7.80
CA ALA A 94 2.30 2.90 -7.83
C ALA A 94 0.87 3.45 -7.90
N LEU A 95 0.65 4.71 -7.47
CA LEU A 95 -0.63 5.39 -7.51
C LEU A 95 -1.01 5.91 -8.90
N ALA A 96 -0.08 5.97 -9.85
CA ALA A 96 -0.31 6.57 -11.17
C ALA A 96 -1.46 5.93 -11.98
N PRO A 97 -1.57 4.60 -12.09
CA PRO A 97 -2.67 3.97 -12.83
C PRO A 97 -3.94 3.77 -11.98
N ILE A 98 -3.93 4.10 -10.69
CA ILE A 98 -5.05 3.80 -9.80
C ILE A 98 -6.17 4.82 -10.02
N PRO A 99 -7.37 4.40 -10.43
CA PRO A 99 -8.52 5.29 -10.51
C PRO A 99 -9.06 5.56 -9.11
N PHE A 100 -9.00 6.81 -8.66
CA PHE A 100 -9.45 7.20 -7.31
C PHE A 100 -10.95 7.50 -7.25
N LEU A 101 -11.51 8.06 -8.33
CA LEU A 101 -12.90 8.49 -8.43
C LEU A 101 -13.47 8.07 -9.79
N PRO A 102 -14.79 7.93 -9.93
CA PRO A 102 -15.41 7.75 -11.24
C PRO A 102 -15.21 9.03 -12.07
N GLU A 103 -15.32 8.91 -13.38
CA GLU A 103 -15.29 10.07 -14.28
C GLU A 103 -16.36 11.08 -13.84
N PHE A 104 -15.97 12.35 -13.70
CA PHE A 104 -16.90 13.43 -13.36
C PHE A 104 -16.74 14.58 -14.33
N GLU A 105 -17.87 15.18 -14.72
CA GLU A 105 -17.87 16.37 -15.56
C GLU A 105 -17.65 17.60 -14.68
N LEU A 106 -16.55 18.31 -14.91
CA LEU A 106 -16.29 19.61 -14.30
C LEU A 106 -16.09 20.63 -15.42
N PHE A 107 -16.83 21.74 -15.39
CA PHE A 107 -16.74 22.81 -16.39
C PHE A 107 -16.90 22.35 -17.85
N GLY A 108 -17.76 21.35 -18.11
CA GLY A 108 -18.01 20.82 -19.46
C GLY A 108 -16.92 19.89 -20.00
N HIS A 109 -15.92 19.54 -19.18
CA HIS A 109 -14.91 18.54 -19.51
C HIS A 109 -15.08 17.31 -18.61
N THR A 110 -15.05 16.12 -19.21
CA THR A 110 -15.01 14.84 -18.50
C THR A 110 -13.63 14.65 -17.88
N ILE A 111 -13.49 14.99 -16.60
CA ILE A 111 -12.23 14.78 -15.88
C ILE A 111 -12.18 13.32 -15.46
N ARG A 112 -11.24 12.58 -16.05
CA ARG A 112 -10.83 11.26 -15.58
C ARG A 112 -9.83 11.45 -14.44
N PRO A 113 -10.17 11.09 -13.19
CA PRO A 113 -9.27 11.22 -12.03
C PRO A 113 -8.31 10.02 -11.96
N ILE A 114 -7.56 9.85 -13.06
CA ILE A 114 -6.52 8.86 -13.29
C ILE A 114 -5.32 9.65 -13.81
N LEU A 115 -4.13 9.38 -13.29
CA LEU A 115 -2.93 10.08 -13.75
C LEU A 115 -2.49 9.55 -15.12
N ALA A 116 -2.46 8.23 -15.28
CA ALA A 116 -2.18 7.57 -16.55
C ALA A 116 -3.07 6.32 -16.70
N ASP A 117 -3.91 6.29 -17.73
CA ASP A 117 -4.68 5.09 -18.08
C ASP A 117 -3.75 4.11 -18.82
N ILE A 118 -3.19 3.16 -18.07
CA ILE A 118 -2.26 2.16 -18.58
C ILE A 118 -3.06 0.89 -18.85
N ASN A 119 -3.09 0.42 -20.11
CA ASN A 119 -3.75 -0.84 -20.49
C ASN A 119 -3.32 -2.04 -19.64
N VAL A 120 -2.08 -2.00 -19.14
CA VAL A 120 -1.44 -3.01 -18.30
C VAL A 120 -1.38 -2.56 -16.83
N GLY A 121 -2.43 -1.90 -16.34
CA GLY A 121 -2.47 -1.24 -15.04
C GLY A 121 -2.13 -2.15 -13.86
N VAL A 122 -2.64 -3.39 -13.85
CA VAL A 122 -2.35 -4.36 -12.77
C VAL A 122 -0.86 -4.71 -12.72
N LEU A 123 -0.24 -5.03 -13.86
CA LEU A 123 1.19 -5.36 -13.90
C LEU A 123 2.06 -4.16 -13.57
N TYR A 124 1.62 -2.93 -13.90
CA TYR A 124 2.33 -1.73 -13.48
C TYR A 124 2.32 -1.58 -11.96
N VAL A 125 1.16 -1.69 -11.30
CA VAL A 125 1.06 -1.57 -9.83
C VAL A 125 1.95 -2.60 -9.15
N MET A 126 1.86 -3.87 -9.57
CA MET A 126 2.73 -4.94 -9.05
C MET A 126 4.21 -4.69 -9.32
N GLY A 127 4.55 -4.29 -10.55
CA GLY A 127 5.94 -4.02 -10.93
C GLY A 127 6.55 -2.90 -10.09
N VAL A 128 5.82 -1.80 -9.87
CA VAL A 128 6.30 -0.70 -9.04
C VAL A 128 6.33 -1.06 -7.56
N ALA A 129 5.33 -1.80 -7.06
CA ALA A 129 5.33 -2.34 -5.71
C ALA A 129 6.57 -3.21 -5.43
N SER A 130 6.98 -4.04 -6.40
CA SER A 130 8.19 -4.86 -6.28
C SER A 130 9.47 -4.03 -6.13
N VAL A 131 9.50 -2.79 -6.65
CA VAL A 131 10.64 -1.89 -6.49
C VAL A 131 10.78 -1.41 -5.05
N CYS A 132 9.67 -1.27 -4.30
CA CYS A 132 9.70 -0.91 -2.88
C CYS A 132 10.56 -1.87 -2.05
N VAL A 133 10.63 -3.15 -2.43
CA VAL A 133 11.40 -4.19 -1.73
C VAL A 133 12.89 -3.90 -1.70
N PHE A 134 13.42 -3.26 -2.74
CA PHE A 134 14.84 -2.93 -2.80
C PHE A 134 15.23 -1.77 -1.87
N SER A 135 14.27 -0.94 -1.45
CA SER A 135 14.57 0.20 -0.58
C SER A 135 15.05 -0.23 0.82
N PRO A 136 14.33 -1.10 1.57
CA PRO A 136 14.84 -1.66 2.83
C PRO A 136 16.18 -2.39 2.68
N LEU A 137 16.38 -3.10 1.55
CA LEU A 137 17.64 -3.81 1.28
C LEU A 137 18.81 -2.83 1.14
N MET A 138 18.66 -1.83 0.29
CA MET A 138 19.66 -0.77 0.09
C MET A 138 19.92 -0.03 1.39
N ALA A 139 18.88 0.22 2.19
CA ALA A 139 18.98 0.88 3.47
C ALA A 139 19.82 0.07 4.47
N GLY A 140 19.58 -1.24 4.58
CA GLY A 140 20.34 -2.14 5.45
C GLY A 140 21.77 -2.39 4.97
N LEU A 141 22.02 -2.44 3.65
CA LEU A 141 23.37 -2.59 3.09
C LEU A 141 24.22 -1.32 3.25
N ALA A 142 23.61 -0.14 3.06
CA ALA A 142 24.32 1.13 3.10
C ALA A 142 24.73 1.56 4.51
N SER A 143 24.01 1.10 5.53
CA SER A 143 24.15 1.52 6.93
C SER A 143 25.43 1.01 7.61
N TYR A 144 26.16 0.06 6.98
CA TYR A 144 27.36 -0.57 7.54
C TYR A 144 27.15 -1.20 8.93
N ASN A 145 25.92 -1.62 9.24
CA ASN A 145 25.56 -2.29 10.48
C ASN A 145 25.03 -3.71 10.17
N LYS A 146 25.70 -4.74 10.73
CA LYS A 146 25.30 -6.15 10.52
C LYS A 146 23.88 -6.43 11.02
N PHE A 147 23.44 -5.75 12.09
CA PHE A 147 22.08 -5.88 12.62
C PHE A 147 21.05 -5.40 11.60
N ALA A 148 21.27 -4.21 11.02
CA ALA A 148 20.42 -3.64 9.99
C ALA A 148 20.39 -4.50 8.72
N LEU A 149 21.54 -5.06 8.33
CA LEU A 149 21.64 -5.95 7.17
C LEU A 149 20.81 -7.23 7.33
N ILE A 150 20.86 -7.88 8.50
CA ILE A 150 20.07 -9.09 8.77
C ILE A 150 18.57 -8.75 8.77
N ALA A 151 18.17 -7.60 9.33
CA ALA A 151 16.78 -7.14 9.31
C ALA A 151 16.27 -6.92 7.88
N ALA A 152 17.06 -6.19 7.08
CA ALA A 152 16.72 -5.88 5.70
C ALA A 152 16.64 -7.14 4.83
N ALA A 153 17.59 -8.07 4.97
CA ALA A 153 17.55 -9.35 4.26
C ALA A 153 16.27 -10.15 4.58
N ARG A 154 15.84 -10.16 5.85
CA ARG A 154 14.58 -10.81 6.24
C ARG A 154 13.34 -10.14 5.64
N ALA A 155 13.31 -8.81 5.62
CA ALA A 155 12.23 -8.05 4.99
C ALA A 155 12.06 -8.43 3.51
N VAL A 156 13.18 -8.46 2.78
CA VAL A 156 13.22 -8.80 1.35
C VAL A 156 12.75 -10.23 1.10
N MET A 157 13.22 -11.19 1.91
CA MET A 157 12.78 -12.58 1.78
C MET A 157 11.26 -12.73 1.97
N GLY A 158 10.68 -12.00 2.93
CA GLY A 158 9.24 -11.97 3.15
C GLY A 158 8.49 -11.36 1.97
N LEU A 159 8.89 -10.17 1.54
CA LEU A 159 8.24 -9.44 0.45
C LEU A 159 8.29 -10.22 -0.87
N ILE A 160 9.46 -10.74 -1.27
CA ILE A 160 9.60 -11.52 -2.52
C ILE A 160 8.73 -12.78 -2.50
N SER A 161 8.66 -13.49 -1.36
CA SER A 161 7.89 -14.73 -1.27
C SER A 161 6.39 -14.46 -1.48
N PHE A 162 5.87 -13.38 -0.89
CA PHE A 162 4.45 -13.03 -1.01
C PHE A 162 4.09 -12.29 -2.30
N GLU A 163 5.06 -11.70 -3.00
CA GLU A 163 4.88 -11.15 -4.34
C GLU A 163 4.42 -12.22 -5.35
N VAL A 164 4.96 -13.44 -5.22
CA VAL A 164 4.51 -14.57 -6.06
C VAL A 164 3.06 -14.94 -5.73
N VAL A 165 2.68 -14.89 -4.45
CA VAL A 165 1.32 -15.18 -4.00
C VAL A 165 0.33 -14.13 -4.48
N SER A 166 0.67 -12.83 -4.39
CA SER A 166 -0.18 -11.74 -4.89
C SER A 166 -0.38 -11.86 -6.40
N GLY A 167 0.67 -12.16 -7.16
CA GLY A 167 0.60 -12.36 -8.61
C GLY A 167 -0.30 -13.53 -9.03
N LEU A 168 -0.14 -14.69 -8.38
CA LEU A 168 -1.00 -15.85 -8.65
C LEU A 168 -2.45 -15.60 -8.23
N ALA A 169 -2.69 -14.91 -7.12
CA ALA A 169 -4.03 -14.54 -6.70
C ALA A 169 -4.72 -13.64 -7.74
N LEU A 170 -4.01 -12.63 -8.25
CA LEU A 170 -4.51 -11.71 -9.28
C LEU A 170 -4.76 -12.39 -10.62
N LEU A 171 -3.96 -13.39 -10.99
CA LEU A 171 -4.12 -14.12 -12.25
C LEU A 171 -5.54 -14.70 -12.40
N SER A 172 -6.11 -15.24 -11.32
CA SER A 172 -7.49 -15.76 -11.34
C SER A 172 -8.54 -14.68 -11.66
N VAL A 173 -8.34 -13.45 -11.19
CA VAL A 173 -9.23 -12.32 -11.47
C VAL A 173 -9.06 -11.82 -12.90
N ILE A 174 -7.81 -11.78 -13.38
CA ILE A 174 -7.48 -11.40 -14.77
C ILE A 174 -8.10 -12.38 -15.76
N MET A 175 -8.07 -13.69 -15.47
CA MET A 175 -8.65 -14.72 -16.34
C MET A 175 -10.17 -14.55 -16.51
N ILE A 176 -10.90 -14.17 -15.45
CA ILE A 176 -12.36 -13.97 -15.52
C ILE A 176 -12.72 -12.65 -16.22
N THR A 177 -11.94 -11.60 -15.98
CA THR A 177 -12.20 -10.27 -16.56
C THR A 177 -11.76 -10.16 -18.02
N GLY A 178 -10.72 -10.87 -18.42
CA GLY A 178 -10.14 -10.80 -19.76
C GLY A 178 -9.39 -9.51 -20.07
N SER A 179 -9.09 -8.69 -19.05
CA SER A 179 -8.35 -7.42 -19.18
C SER A 179 -7.37 -7.21 -18.03
N LEU A 180 -6.29 -6.48 -18.31
CA LEU A 180 -5.27 -6.06 -17.33
C LEU A 180 -5.50 -4.63 -16.84
N SER A 181 -6.51 -3.92 -17.38
CA SER A 181 -6.86 -2.57 -16.94
C SER A 181 -7.67 -2.61 -15.64
N LEU A 182 -7.28 -1.77 -14.67
CA LEU A 182 -7.99 -1.64 -13.39
C LEU A 182 -9.44 -1.14 -13.58
N ILE A 183 -9.65 -0.32 -14.61
CA ILE A 183 -10.98 0.23 -14.94
C ILE A 183 -11.90 -0.89 -15.42
N ASP A 184 -11.42 -1.74 -16.33
CA ASP A 184 -12.19 -2.85 -16.88
C ASP A 184 -12.52 -3.88 -15.80
N ILE A 185 -11.56 -4.19 -14.93
CA ILE A 185 -11.77 -5.09 -13.78
C ILE A 185 -12.88 -4.54 -12.88
N ASN A 186 -12.86 -3.24 -12.56
CA ASN A 186 -13.90 -2.62 -11.77
C ASN A 186 -15.26 -2.62 -12.49
N ASN A 187 -15.30 -2.29 -13.78
CA ASN A 187 -16.52 -2.21 -14.58
C ASN A 187 -17.19 -3.57 -14.82
N TYR A 188 -16.40 -4.66 -14.78
CA TYR A 188 -16.90 -6.02 -14.85
C TYR A 188 -17.76 -6.40 -13.63
N GLN A 189 -17.51 -5.78 -12.47
CA GLN A 189 -18.13 -6.13 -11.19
C GLN A 189 -19.52 -5.49 -11.01
N LYS A 190 -20.48 -5.74 -11.90
CA LYS A 190 -21.83 -5.15 -11.78
C LYS A 190 -22.67 -5.86 -10.73
N GLY A 191 -23.13 -5.12 -9.71
CA GLY A 191 -23.98 -5.62 -8.62
C GLY A 191 -23.20 -6.35 -7.51
N ILE A 192 -23.81 -6.50 -6.34
CA ILE A 192 -23.15 -7.03 -5.12
C ILE A 192 -22.63 -8.45 -5.34
N PHE A 193 -23.44 -9.33 -5.94
CA PHE A 193 -23.04 -10.70 -6.26
C PHE A 193 -22.03 -10.78 -7.43
N GLY A 194 -21.81 -9.68 -8.14
CA GLY A 194 -20.80 -9.56 -9.19
C GLY A 194 -19.39 -9.29 -8.66
N TRP A 195 -19.23 -8.96 -7.38
CA TRP A 195 -17.94 -8.64 -6.79
C TRP A 195 -17.02 -9.87 -6.72
N PHE A 196 -15.72 -9.67 -6.95
CA PHE A 196 -14.77 -10.77 -6.93
C PHE A 196 -14.55 -11.35 -5.53
N VAL A 197 -14.91 -10.65 -4.45
CA VAL A 197 -14.95 -11.28 -3.11
C VAL A 197 -15.88 -12.50 -3.07
N PHE A 198 -17.03 -12.46 -3.75
CA PHE A 198 -17.98 -13.57 -3.75
C PHE A 198 -17.65 -14.63 -4.80
N LYS A 199 -17.16 -14.21 -5.98
CA LYS A 199 -16.78 -15.14 -7.05
C LYS A 199 -15.46 -15.85 -6.78
N GLN A 200 -14.51 -15.17 -6.16
CA GLN A 200 -13.13 -15.60 -5.94
C GLN A 200 -12.70 -15.28 -4.50
N PRO A 201 -13.36 -15.86 -3.47
CA PRO A 201 -13.03 -15.58 -2.07
C PRO A 201 -11.61 -16.02 -1.72
N LEU A 202 -11.11 -17.11 -2.32
CA LEU A 202 -9.76 -17.60 -2.08
C LEU A 202 -8.72 -16.59 -2.62
N ALA A 203 -8.90 -16.08 -3.83
CA ALA A 203 -8.02 -15.05 -4.38
C ALA A 203 -8.01 -13.78 -3.53
N PHE A 204 -9.18 -13.36 -3.03
CA PHE A 204 -9.29 -12.21 -2.13
C PHE A 204 -8.47 -12.40 -0.85
N VAL A 205 -8.61 -13.56 -0.18
CA VAL A 205 -7.86 -13.84 1.06
C VAL A 205 -6.36 -13.91 0.79
N LEU A 206 -5.93 -14.59 -0.29
CA LEU A 206 -4.52 -14.68 -0.67
C LEU A 206 -3.91 -13.30 -0.95
N PHE A 207 -4.62 -12.48 -1.73
CA PHE A 207 -4.18 -11.13 -2.06
C PHE A 207 -4.13 -10.23 -0.82
N LEU A 208 -5.15 -10.28 0.04
CA LEU A 208 -5.19 -9.55 1.30
C LEU A 208 -4.01 -9.92 2.22
N MET A 209 -3.72 -11.22 2.37
CA MET A 209 -2.57 -11.68 3.14
C MET A 209 -1.24 -11.19 2.56
N ALA A 210 -1.10 -11.20 1.23
CA ALA A 210 0.09 -10.66 0.57
C ALA A 210 0.23 -9.14 0.79
N SER A 211 -0.86 -8.38 0.71
CA SER A 211 -0.84 -6.93 0.98
C SER A 211 -0.41 -6.59 2.41
N PHE A 212 -0.72 -7.43 3.41
CA PHE A 212 -0.22 -7.23 4.79
C PHE A 212 1.31 -7.31 4.87
N VAL A 213 1.92 -8.24 4.13
CA VAL A 213 3.39 -8.37 4.04
C VAL A 213 3.97 -7.19 3.29
N GLU A 214 3.37 -6.82 2.16
CA GLU A 214 3.80 -5.71 1.31
C GLU A 214 3.82 -4.36 2.06
N CYS A 215 2.82 -4.14 2.92
CA CYS A 215 2.72 -2.94 3.73
C CYS A 215 3.53 -3.02 5.04
N ASN A 216 4.27 -4.10 5.28
CA ASN A 216 4.95 -4.39 6.55
C ASN A 216 4.04 -4.20 7.78
N ARG A 217 2.79 -4.69 7.71
CA ARG A 217 1.85 -4.59 8.84
C ARG A 217 1.58 -5.94 9.49
N THR A 218 1.45 -5.89 10.80
CA THR A 218 0.92 -6.99 11.63
C THR A 218 -0.38 -7.54 11.04
N PRO A 219 -0.54 -8.86 10.94
CA PRO A 219 0.21 -9.91 11.65
C PRO A 219 1.54 -10.35 10.99
N PHE A 220 1.81 -9.92 9.75
CA PHE A 220 2.92 -10.44 8.95
C PHE A 220 4.12 -9.49 8.81
N CYS A 221 4.20 -8.47 9.68
CA CYS A 221 5.33 -7.56 9.74
C CYS A 221 6.58 -8.27 10.29
N LEU A 222 7.64 -8.36 9.48
CA LEU A 222 8.93 -8.93 9.88
C LEU A 222 9.96 -7.89 10.31
N THR A 223 9.72 -6.62 10.00
CA THR A 223 10.67 -5.51 10.15
C THR A 223 10.47 -4.72 11.43
N GLU A 224 9.22 -4.51 11.86
CA GLU A 224 8.87 -3.70 13.04
C GLU A 224 8.55 -4.53 14.29
N ASN A 225 8.79 -5.84 14.25
CA ASN A 225 8.43 -6.71 15.36
C ASN A 225 9.33 -6.42 16.57
N GLU A 226 8.73 -5.89 17.64
CA GLU A 226 9.39 -5.53 18.90
C GLU A 226 10.04 -6.73 19.61
N THR A 227 9.55 -7.95 19.34
CA THR A 227 10.10 -9.18 19.91
C THR A 227 11.32 -9.72 19.16
N GLU A 228 11.67 -9.09 18.03
CA GLU A 228 12.75 -9.52 17.15
C GLU A 228 13.71 -8.36 16.83
N ILE A 229 14.25 -8.33 15.60
CA ILE A 229 15.21 -7.32 15.16
C ILE A 229 14.42 -6.05 14.82
N VAL A 230 14.11 -5.25 15.84
CA VAL A 230 13.20 -4.10 15.77
C VAL A 230 13.71 -3.03 14.79
N ALA A 231 12.91 -2.75 13.75
CA ALA A 231 13.09 -1.68 12.77
C ALA A 231 14.50 -1.60 12.16
N GLY A 232 15.15 -2.75 11.95
CA GLY A 232 16.59 -2.78 11.69
C GLY A 232 17.06 -2.01 10.46
N TYR A 233 16.26 -1.93 9.38
CA TYR A 233 16.63 -1.15 8.18
C TYR A 233 16.61 0.37 8.44
N GLY A 234 15.85 0.82 9.44
CA GLY A 234 15.66 2.23 9.81
C GLY A 234 16.52 2.67 11.01
N THR A 235 17.19 1.76 11.73
CA THR A 235 17.91 2.06 12.98
C THR A 235 18.96 3.16 12.85
N GLU A 236 19.69 3.20 11.73
CA GLU A 236 20.74 4.20 11.49
C GLU A 236 20.20 5.52 10.91
N TYR A 237 18.92 5.57 10.53
CA TYR A 237 18.33 6.76 9.91
C TYR A 237 17.76 7.71 10.96
N SER A 238 17.88 9.00 10.68
CA SER A 238 17.35 10.07 11.55
C SER A 238 16.61 11.13 10.73
N GLY A 239 15.80 11.93 11.44
CA GLY A 239 15.03 13.03 10.87
C GLY A 239 14.17 12.64 9.67
N MET A 240 14.25 13.45 8.61
CA MET A 240 13.41 13.31 7.41
C MET A 240 13.65 12.01 6.65
N ARG A 241 14.88 11.47 6.62
CA ARG A 241 15.17 10.23 5.89
C ARG A 241 14.50 9.02 6.52
N TRP A 242 14.50 8.96 7.86
CA TRP A 242 13.72 7.96 8.57
C TRP A 242 12.23 8.10 8.23
N ALA A 243 11.71 9.34 8.25
CA ALA A 243 10.31 9.61 7.94
C ALA A 243 9.89 9.18 6.52
N MET A 244 10.78 9.27 5.52
CA MET A 244 10.49 8.87 4.15
C MET A 244 10.11 7.38 4.03
N PHE A 245 10.72 6.49 4.80
CA PHE A 245 10.34 5.07 4.81
C PHE A 245 8.89 4.90 5.27
N PHE A 246 8.53 5.53 6.40
CA PHE A 246 7.18 5.44 6.94
C PHE A 246 6.16 6.09 6.02
N ILE A 247 6.47 7.26 5.45
CA ILE A 247 5.59 7.90 4.46
C ILE A 247 5.35 6.96 3.27
N GLY A 248 6.40 6.29 2.78
CA GLY A 248 6.30 5.28 1.73
C GLY A 248 5.41 4.09 2.13
N GLU A 249 5.59 3.53 3.33
CA GLU A 249 4.76 2.42 3.82
C GLU A 249 3.29 2.82 4.02
N TYR A 250 3.01 4.00 4.58
CA TYR A 250 1.63 4.49 4.74
C TYR A 250 0.97 4.82 3.40
N ALA A 251 1.72 5.41 2.46
CA ALA A 251 1.26 5.64 1.10
C ALA A 251 0.96 4.30 0.40
N ASN A 252 1.82 3.29 0.59
CA ASN A 252 1.57 1.95 0.04
C ASN A 252 0.33 1.32 0.68
N MET A 253 0.14 1.43 2.00
CA MET A 253 -1.05 0.92 2.68
C MET A 253 -2.35 1.57 2.17
N ILE A 254 -2.32 2.87 1.86
CA ILE A 254 -3.45 3.56 1.21
C ILE A 254 -3.65 3.02 -0.22
N ALA A 255 -2.57 2.89 -0.99
CA ALA A 255 -2.60 2.35 -2.36
C ALA A 255 -3.19 0.93 -2.40
N SER A 256 -2.67 0.01 -1.58
CA SER A 256 -3.16 -1.36 -1.46
C SER A 256 -4.62 -1.41 -1.01
N SER A 257 -5.05 -0.53 -0.11
CA SER A 257 -6.46 -0.46 0.31
C SER A 257 -7.39 -0.08 -0.84
N ILE A 258 -6.95 0.83 -1.72
CA ILE A 258 -7.70 1.23 -2.92
C ILE A 258 -7.67 0.10 -3.97
N VAL A 259 -6.51 -0.53 -4.18
CA VAL A 259 -6.34 -1.65 -5.13
C VAL A 259 -7.20 -2.85 -4.75
N ILE A 260 -7.20 -3.25 -3.47
CA ILE A 260 -8.09 -4.31 -2.96
C ILE A 260 -9.56 -3.94 -3.23
N THR A 261 -9.91 -2.68 -3.02
CA THR A 261 -11.28 -2.19 -3.22
C THR A 261 -11.69 -2.23 -4.70
N LEU A 262 -10.81 -1.84 -5.60
CA LEU A 262 -11.00 -1.88 -7.06
C LEU A 262 -11.11 -3.30 -7.59
N ILE A 263 -10.19 -4.17 -7.16
CA ILE A 263 -10.08 -5.52 -7.71
C ILE A 263 -11.12 -6.45 -7.11
N PHE A 264 -11.45 -6.34 -5.82
CA PHE A 264 -12.30 -7.34 -5.16
C PHE A 264 -13.68 -6.84 -4.74
N LEU A 265 -13.80 -5.58 -4.30
CA LEU A 265 -15.00 -5.06 -3.63
C LEU A 265 -15.90 -4.22 -4.53
N GLY A 266 -15.75 -4.26 -5.85
CA GLY A 266 -16.62 -3.49 -6.74
C GLY A 266 -16.39 -1.99 -6.68
N GLY A 267 -15.14 -1.53 -6.61
CA GLY A 267 -14.70 -0.13 -6.53
C GLY A 267 -15.78 0.95 -6.65
N PHE A 268 -16.06 1.39 -7.88
CA PHE A 268 -17.01 2.48 -8.19
C PHE A 268 -18.49 2.08 -8.22
N ASN A 269 -18.85 0.84 -7.94
CA ASN A 269 -20.24 0.43 -7.99
C ASN A 269 -21.03 1.17 -6.91
N SER A 270 -22.00 1.98 -7.37
CA SER A 270 -22.96 2.65 -6.51
C SER A 270 -23.76 1.62 -5.74
N PHE A 271 -23.86 1.79 -4.43
CA PHE A 271 -24.72 1.00 -3.58
C PHE A 271 -25.89 1.86 -3.12
N TRP A 272 -27.10 1.44 -3.49
CA TRP A 272 -28.35 2.16 -3.19
C TRP A 272 -28.34 3.62 -3.66
N PHE A 273 -28.07 4.55 -2.74
CA PHE A 273 -28.13 6.00 -2.92
C PHE A 273 -26.72 6.63 -2.94
N VAL A 274 -25.69 5.89 -2.56
CA VAL A 274 -24.34 6.44 -2.42
C VAL A 274 -23.66 6.50 -3.81
N PRO A 275 -23.25 7.69 -4.29
CA PRO A 275 -22.49 7.84 -5.51
C PRO A 275 -21.22 6.97 -5.51
N GLY A 276 -20.85 6.43 -6.67
CA GLY A 276 -19.71 5.50 -6.80
C GLY A 276 -18.40 6.01 -6.20
N GLY A 277 -18.13 7.32 -6.30
CA GLY A 277 -16.94 7.94 -5.70
C GLY A 277 -16.93 7.93 -4.17
N LEU A 278 -18.07 8.24 -3.53
CA LEU A 278 -18.17 8.16 -2.06
C LEU A 278 -18.11 6.71 -1.58
N MET A 279 -18.67 5.78 -2.35
CA MET A 279 -18.61 4.35 -2.03
C MET A 279 -17.19 3.81 -2.12
N MET A 280 -16.40 4.23 -3.11
CA MET A 280 -14.98 3.89 -3.19
C MET A 280 -14.22 4.34 -1.94
N ILE A 281 -14.37 5.61 -1.54
CA ILE A 281 -13.71 6.17 -0.36
C ILE A 281 -14.12 5.39 0.89
N PHE A 282 -15.41 5.09 1.03
CA PHE A 282 -15.92 4.32 2.16
C PHE A 282 -15.33 2.91 2.22
N LYS A 283 -15.38 2.16 1.11
CA LYS A 283 -14.83 0.79 1.03
C LYS A 283 -13.31 0.77 1.27
N ALA A 284 -12.57 1.68 0.66
CA ALA A 284 -11.13 1.81 0.87
C ALA A 284 -10.82 2.16 2.34
N SER A 285 -11.62 3.03 2.96
CA SER A 285 -11.51 3.34 4.39
C SER A 285 -11.82 2.15 5.29
N CYS A 286 -12.78 1.28 4.91
CA CYS A 286 -13.07 0.04 5.62
C CYS A 286 -11.90 -0.95 5.52
N VAL A 287 -11.30 -1.12 4.34
CA VAL A 287 -10.10 -1.96 4.15
C VAL A 287 -8.92 -1.40 4.94
N PHE A 288 -8.72 -0.09 4.90
CA PHE A 288 -7.71 0.59 5.69
C PHE A 288 -7.93 0.41 7.21
N PHE A 289 -9.16 0.57 7.68
CA PHE A 289 -9.52 0.29 9.08
C PHE A 289 -9.29 -1.19 9.43
N PHE A 290 -9.53 -2.11 8.51
CA PHE A 290 -9.23 -3.52 8.71
C PHE A 290 -7.73 -3.78 8.95
N PHE A 291 -6.83 -3.12 8.21
CA PHE A 291 -5.38 -3.16 8.48
C PHE A 291 -5.04 -2.66 9.90
N LEU A 292 -5.68 -1.60 10.37
CA LEU A 292 -5.48 -1.07 11.72
C LEU A 292 -6.05 -1.99 12.80
N TRP A 293 -7.21 -2.60 12.53
CA TRP A 293 -7.87 -3.49 13.48
C TRP A 293 -7.09 -4.79 13.67
N THR A 294 -6.62 -5.41 12.58
CA THR A 294 -5.79 -6.63 12.68
C THR A 294 -4.50 -6.36 13.42
N ARG A 295 -3.91 -5.16 13.28
CA ARG A 295 -2.75 -4.73 14.09
C ARG A 295 -3.04 -4.70 15.59
N ALA A 296 -4.24 -4.32 16.00
CA ALA A 296 -4.62 -4.34 17.41
C ALA A 296 -4.96 -5.74 17.92
N ALA A 297 -5.53 -6.60 17.06
CA ALA A 297 -6.15 -7.85 17.46
C ALA A 297 -5.22 -9.08 17.38
N TRP A 298 -4.23 -9.08 16.48
CA TRP A 298 -3.44 -10.27 16.17
C TRP A 298 -1.97 -10.15 16.60
N PRO A 299 -1.38 -11.24 17.10
CA PRO A 299 0.04 -11.27 17.45
C PRO A 299 0.92 -11.30 16.19
N HIS A 300 2.20 -10.96 16.37
CA HIS A 300 3.21 -11.14 15.33
C HIS A 300 3.49 -12.63 15.10
N LEU A 301 3.71 -13.00 13.84
CA LEU A 301 4.21 -14.32 13.46
C LEU A 301 5.73 -14.30 13.29
N ARG A 302 6.39 -15.37 13.73
CA ARG A 302 7.84 -15.54 13.55
C ARG A 302 8.17 -15.69 12.05
N PRO A 303 9.31 -15.17 11.54
CA PRO A 303 9.70 -15.29 10.14
C PRO A 303 9.66 -16.71 9.60
N ASP A 304 10.16 -17.67 10.37
CA ASP A 304 10.20 -19.08 9.97
C ASP A 304 8.78 -19.64 9.71
N GLN A 305 7.82 -19.25 10.55
CA GLN A 305 6.42 -19.63 10.42
C GLN A 305 5.74 -18.93 9.25
N LEU A 306 6.05 -17.63 9.04
CA LEU A 306 5.52 -16.87 7.93
C LEU A 306 5.99 -17.45 6.58
N MET A 307 7.27 -17.82 6.47
CA MET A 307 7.81 -18.42 5.26
C MET A 307 7.24 -19.82 5.04
N ALA A 308 7.07 -20.61 6.11
CA ALA A 308 6.38 -21.90 6.00
C ALA A 308 4.91 -21.74 5.54
N LEU A 309 4.18 -20.76 6.05
CA LEU A 309 2.81 -20.43 5.63
C LEU A 309 2.77 -20.08 4.14
N CYS A 310 3.67 -19.21 3.68
CA CYS A 310 3.76 -18.81 2.28
C CYS A 310 3.98 -20.00 1.35
N TRP A 311 5.06 -20.76 1.59
CA TRP A 311 5.52 -21.80 0.67
C TRP A 311 4.72 -23.10 0.76
N LYS A 312 4.26 -23.49 1.96
CA LYS A 312 3.56 -24.78 2.14
C LYS A 312 2.05 -24.67 1.97
N ILE A 313 1.46 -23.49 2.18
CA ILE A 313 0.00 -23.34 2.22
C ILE A 313 -0.45 -22.34 1.15
N LEU A 314 -0.01 -21.08 1.21
CA LEU A 314 -0.56 -20.02 0.35
C LEU A 314 -0.23 -20.22 -1.13
N LEU A 315 1.02 -20.57 -1.46
CA LEU A 315 1.43 -20.78 -2.84
C LEU A 315 0.70 -21.97 -3.50
N PRO A 316 0.63 -23.17 -2.88
CA PRO A 316 -0.18 -24.26 -3.42
C PRO A 316 -1.66 -23.89 -3.57
N LEU A 317 -2.25 -23.19 -2.59
CA LEU A 317 -3.64 -22.73 -2.69
C LEU A 317 -3.85 -21.74 -3.84
N ALA A 318 -2.91 -20.83 -4.07
CA ALA A 318 -2.96 -19.89 -5.19
C ALA A 318 -2.93 -20.61 -6.54
N LEU A 319 -2.04 -21.60 -6.70
CA LEU A 319 -1.97 -22.43 -7.90
C LEU A 319 -3.25 -23.22 -8.14
N VAL A 320 -3.79 -23.86 -7.09
CA VAL A 320 -5.08 -24.58 -7.17
C VAL A 320 -6.20 -23.62 -7.57
N ASN A 321 -6.23 -22.40 -7.03
CA ASN A 321 -7.23 -21.41 -7.40
C ASN A 321 -7.17 -21.03 -8.88
N VAL A 322 -5.96 -20.79 -9.41
CA VAL A 322 -5.74 -20.50 -10.83
C VAL A 322 -6.19 -21.67 -11.70
N LEU A 323 -5.84 -22.91 -11.34
CA LEU A 323 -6.24 -24.11 -12.08
C LEU A 323 -7.76 -24.31 -12.10
N ILE A 324 -8.42 -24.19 -10.93
CA ILE A 324 -9.89 -24.28 -10.83
C ILE A 324 -10.54 -23.20 -11.69
N THR A 325 -10.03 -21.98 -11.65
CA THR A 325 -10.55 -20.87 -12.45
C THR A 325 -10.38 -21.11 -13.94
N GLY A 326 -9.22 -21.64 -14.36
CA GLY A 326 -8.97 -22.03 -15.74
C GLY A 326 -9.93 -23.13 -16.24
N ILE A 327 -10.17 -24.15 -15.42
CA ILE A 327 -11.11 -25.23 -15.75
C ILE A 327 -12.55 -24.70 -15.82
N ALA A 328 -12.95 -23.79 -14.94
CA ALA A 328 -14.29 -23.23 -14.90
C ALA A 328 -14.60 -22.27 -16.07
N LEU A 329 -13.59 -21.79 -16.79
CA LEU A 329 -13.73 -20.90 -17.94
C LEU A 329 -13.78 -21.63 -19.29
N ILE A 330 -13.45 -22.93 -19.32
CA ILE A 330 -13.58 -23.81 -20.50
C ILE A 330 -15.01 -24.35 -20.56
#